data_AF-A0A2K9ERF9-F1
#
_entry.id   AF-A0A2K9ERF9-F1
#
_cell.length_a   1.000
_cell.length_b   1.000
_cell.length_c   1.000
_cell.angle_alpha   90.00
_cell.angle_beta   90.00
_cell.angle_gamma   90.00
#
_symmetry.space_group_name_H-M   'P 1'
#
loop_
_entity.id
_entity.type
_entity.pdbx_description
1 polymer ?
#
loop_
_entity_poly.entity_id
_entity_poly.type
_entity_poly.pdbx_seq_one_letter_code
_entity_poly.pdbx_strand_id
1 'polypeptide(L)'
;MIIEISSSGGFGGLAAAGLNKRIDVDQQAPSVRQEICEMFEPQDLRQLAALTPNARRADGMVYRITVTDRQDGAHVYTIPEDQLPAEMLDLIDAM
;
A
#
# COMPACT_ATOMS: atom_id res chain seq x y z
N MET A 1 12.97 7.64 -2.59
CA MET A 1 12.21 6.40 -2.25
C MET A 1 11.16 6.17 -3.32
N ILE A 2 10.97 4.93 -3.78
CA ILE A 2 9.93 4.60 -4.78
C ILE A 2 8.92 3.66 -4.14
N ILE A 3 7.63 3.95 -4.30
CA ILE A 3 6.54 3.10 -3.83
C ILE A 3 5.75 2.61 -5.03
N GLU A 4 5.57 1.30 -5.13
CA GLU A 4 4.70 0.67 -6.13
C GLU A 4 3.55 -0.02 -5.42
N ILE A 5 2.32 0.37 -5.74
CA ILE A 5 1.10 -0.13 -5.12
C ILE A 5 0.31 -0.83 -6.21
N SER A 6 -0.01 -2.10 -5.97
CA SER A 6 -0.89 -2.87 -6.83
C SER A 6 -1.99 -3.51 -6.01
N SER A 7 -3.22 -3.57 -6.54
CA SER A 7 -4.31 -4.25 -5.85
C SER A 7 -4.93 -5.36 -6.69
N SER A 8 -5.34 -6.41 -6.00
CA SER A 8 -6.01 -7.58 -6.56
C SER A 8 -7.18 -8.00 -5.66
N GLY A 9 -8.25 -8.54 -6.27
CA GLY A 9 -9.48 -8.91 -5.54
C GLY A 9 -10.67 -8.01 -5.87
N GLY A 10 -11.79 -8.19 -5.16
CA GLY A 10 -13.00 -7.37 -5.30
C GLY A 10 -14.20 -8.06 -5.94
N PHE A 11 -15.40 -7.60 -5.56
CA PHE A 11 -16.67 -8.08 -6.10
C PHE A 11 -16.72 -7.93 -7.63
N GLY A 12 -16.88 -9.06 -8.33
CA GLY A 12 -17.03 -9.08 -9.79
C GLY A 12 -15.77 -8.75 -10.60
N GLY A 13 -14.59 -8.63 -9.97
CA GLY A 13 -13.31 -8.51 -10.65
C GLY A 13 -13.01 -7.19 -11.38
N LEU A 14 -13.77 -6.11 -11.13
CA LEU A 14 -13.74 -4.91 -11.99
C LEU A 14 -13.48 -3.56 -11.29
N ALA A 15 -13.57 -3.42 -9.97
CA ALA A 15 -13.49 -2.09 -9.34
C ALA A 15 -12.10 -1.70 -8.78
N ALA A 16 -11.32 -2.64 -8.24
CA ALA A 16 -9.93 -2.38 -7.84
C ALA A 16 -8.93 -3.51 -8.16
N ALA A 17 -9.34 -4.57 -8.86
CA ALA A 17 -8.39 -5.52 -9.45
C ALA A 17 -7.75 -4.86 -10.69
N GLY A 18 -6.68 -4.11 -10.51
CA GLY A 18 -6.03 -3.38 -11.60
C GLY A 18 -5.35 -2.08 -11.22
N LEU A 19 -5.42 -1.66 -9.94
CA LEU A 19 -4.56 -0.58 -9.48
C LEU A 19 -3.12 -1.00 -9.69
N ASN A 20 -2.36 -0.17 -10.40
CA ASN A 20 -0.91 -0.24 -10.48
C ASN A 20 -0.41 1.20 -10.48
N LYS A 21 -0.07 1.70 -9.29
CA LYS A 21 0.46 3.03 -9.08
C LYS A 21 1.94 2.91 -8.75
N ARG A 22 2.76 3.77 -9.35
CA ARG A 22 4.18 3.91 -9.03
C ARG A 22 4.45 5.35 -8.71
N ILE A 23 4.88 5.60 -7.48
CA ILE A 23 5.14 6.92 -6.93
C ILE A 23 6.63 7.06 -6.68
N ASP A 24 7.26 8.03 -7.33
CA ASP A 24 8.58 8.51 -6.93
C ASP A 24 8.38 9.59 -5.85
N VAL A 25 8.67 9.24 -4.61
CA VAL A 25 8.45 10.09 -3.43
C VAL A 25 9.37 11.29 -3.44
N ASP A 26 10.52 11.21 -4.12
CA ASP A 26 11.44 12.33 -4.27
C ASP A 26 10.94 13.37 -5.28
N GLN A 27 9.93 13.05 -6.09
CA GLN A 27 9.29 13.96 -7.05
C GLN A 27 8.01 14.63 -6.49
N GLN A 28 7.58 14.27 -5.28
CA GLN A 28 6.36 14.81 -4.67
C GLN A 28 6.61 16.14 -3.94
N ALA A 29 5.53 16.89 -3.71
CA ALA A 29 5.59 18.10 -2.89
C ALA A 29 6.08 17.76 -1.46
N PRO A 30 6.81 18.67 -0.78
CA PRO A 30 7.42 18.37 0.52
C PRO A 30 6.45 17.88 1.61
N SER A 31 5.21 18.39 1.62
CA SER A 31 4.16 17.97 2.56
C SER A 31 3.70 16.55 2.29
N VAL A 32 3.36 16.24 1.04
CA VAL A 32 2.95 14.90 0.58
C VAL A 32 4.08 13.89 0.77
N ARG A 33 5.33 14.32 0.58
CA ARG A 33 6.53 13.49 0.79
C ARG A 33 6.64 13.01 2.24
N GLN A 34 6.39 13.89 3.22
CA GLN A 34 6.42 13.51 4.63
C GLN A 34 5.30 12.52 4.96
N GLU A 35 4.07 12.82 4.54
CA GLU A 35 2.92 11.94 4.75
C GLU A 35 3.16 10.54 4.17
N ILE A 36 3.69 10.46 2.95
CA ILE A 36 4.03 9.18 2.31
C ILE A 36 5.13 8.46 3.09
N CYS A 37 6.19 9.14 3.53
CA CYS A 37 7.26 8.50 4.29
C CYS A 37 6.79 7.96 5.65
N GLU A 38 5.90 8.68 6.33
CA GLU A 38 5.34 8.26 7.61
C GLU A 38 4.39 7.07 7.43
N MET A 39 3.48 7.14 6.45
CA MET A 39 2.48 6.09 6.23
C MET A 39 3.05 4.82 5.61
N PHE A 40 4.06 4.94 4.75
CA PHE A 40 4.67 3.80 4.05
C PHE A 40 6.02 3.40 4.64
N GLU A 41 6.24 3.66 5.93
CA GLU A 41 7.44 3.23 6.62
C GLU A 41 7.53 1.69 6.59
N PRO A 42 8.66 1.09 6.16
CA PRO A 42 8.77 -0.37 6.04
C PRO A 42 8.46 -1.14 7.32
N GLN A 43 8.74 -0.58 8.49
CA GLN A 43 8.45 -1.21 9.77
C GLN A 43 6.95 -1.31 10.05
N ASP A 44 6.19 -0.25 9.75
CA ASP A 44 4.75 -0.23 9.95
C ASP A 44 4.04 -1.14 8.95
N LEU A 45 4.45 -1.10 7.67
CA LEU A 45 3.94 -2.03 6.65
C LEU A 45 4.21 -3.49 7.01
N ARG A 46 5.38 -3.77 7.60
CA ARG A 46 5.72 -5.12 8.09
C ARG A 46 4.81 -5.55 9.23
N GLN A 47 4.47 -4.65 10.15
CA GLN A 47 3.54 -4.95 11.24
C GLN A 47 2.15 -5.24 10.70
N LEU A 48 1.65 -4.40 9.78
CA LEU A 48 0.35 -4.61 9.13
C LEU A 48 0.30 -5.93 8.35
N ALA A 49 1.36 -6.28 7.63
CA ALA A 49 1.45 -7.55 6.91
C ALA A 49 1.57 -8.78 7.83
N ALA A 50 2.04 -8.59 9.08
CA ALA A 50 2.15 -9.65 10.07
C ALA A 50 0.84 -9.89 10.85
N LEU A 51 -0.13 -8.97 10.76
CA LEU A 51 -1.45 -9.16 11.34
C LEU A 51 -2.17 -10.31 10.63
N THR A 52 -2.98 -11.04 11.40
CA THR A 52 -3.79 -12.12 10.85
C THR A 52 -5.02 -11.50 10.19
N PRO A 53 -5.26 -11.75 8.88
CA PRO A 53 -6.44 -11.24 8.20
C PRO A 53 -7.70 -11.72 8.93
N ASN A 54 -8.69 -10.86 9.09
CA ASN A 54 -9.97 -11.34 9.58
C ASN A 54 -10.53 -12.33 8.56
N ALA A 55 -10.75 -13.58 8.96
CA ALA A 55 -11.14 -14.72 8.11
C ALA A 55 -12.52 -14.59 7.43
N ARG A 56 -13.09 -13.37 7.35
CA ARG A 56 -14.49 -13.13 7.06
C ARG A 56 -14.79 -12.76 5.61
N ARG A 57 -13.81 -12.66 4.70
CA ARG A 57 -14.10 -12.32 3.29
C ARG A 57 -13.30 -13.15 2.30
N ALA A 58 -14.01 -14.04 1.60
CA ALA A 58 -13.52 -14.75 0.42
C ALA A 58 -13.27 -13.81 -0.78
N ASP A 59 -13.83 -12.59 -0.75
CA ASP A 59 -13.79 -11.60 -1.84
C ASP A 59 -12.98 -10.34 -1.50
N GLY A 60 -12.09 -10.41 -0.52
CA GLY A 60 -11.33 -9.25 -0.02
C GLY A 60 -10.35 -8.66 -1.04
N MET A 61 -10.27 -7.33 -1.08
CA MET A 61 -9.20 -6.61 -1.78
C MET A 61 -7.87 -6.85 -1.05
N VAL A 62 -6.80 -7.02 -1.81
CA VAL A 62 -5.44 -7.17 -1.30
C VAL A 62 -4.53 -6.19 -2.01
N TYR A 63 -3.76 -5.42 -1.25
CA TYR A 63 -2.78 -4.49 -1.74
C TYR A 63 -1.39 -5.11 -1.62
N ARG A 64 -0.65 -5.14 -2.73
CA ARG A 64 0.76 -5.43 -2.78
C ARG A 64 1.52 -4.12 -2.91
N ILE A 65 2.16 -3.72 -1.82
CA ILE A 65 2.93 -2.49 -1.66
C ILE A 65 4.42 -2.85 -1.73
N THR A 66 5.13 -2.30 -2.70
CA THR A 66 6.58 -2.44 -2.84
C THR A 66 7.24 -1.12 -2.52
N VAL A 67 8.02 -1.07 -1.45
CA VAL A 67 8.81 0.11 -1.07
C VAL A 67 10.25 -0.16 -1.45
N THR A 68 10.77 0.61 -2.41
CA THR A 68 12.17 0.59 -2.81
C THR A 68 12.88 1.78 -2.19
N ASP A 69 13.66 1.50 -1.16
CA ASP A 69 14.55 2.46 -0.55
C ASP A 69 15.96 2.38 -1.17
N ARG A 70 16.69 3.50 -1.19
CA ARG A 70 18.07 3.54 -1.72
C ARG A 70 19.08 2.83 -0.82
N GLN A 71 18.77 2.69 0.48
CA GLN A 71 19.67 2.13 1.48
C GLN A 71 19.38 0.64 1.73
N ASP A 72 18.11 0.25 1.86
CA ASP A 72 17.70 -1.12 2.21
C ASP A 72 17.21 -1.96 1.02
N GLY A 73 17.00 -1.34 -0.15
CA GLY A 73 16.53 -2.02 -1.36
C GLY A 73 15.01 -2.16 -1.41
N ALA A 74 14.53 -3.14 -2.18
CA ALA A 74 13.09 -3.35 -2.43
C ALA A 74 12.46 -4.28 -1.39
N HIS A 75 11.46 -3.79 -0.66
CA HIS A 75 10.63 -4.54 0.27
C HIS A 75 9.23 -4.69 -0.28
N VAL A 76 8.69 -5.90 -0.26
CA VAL A 76 7.35 -6.21 -0.77
C VAL A 76 6.47 -6.66 0.38
N TYR A 77 5.33 -5.99 0.54
CA TYR A 77 4.31 -6.30 1.53
C TYR A 77 3.00 -6.61 0.84
N THR A 78 2.30 -7.64 1.31
CA THR A 78 0.96 -8.00 0.83
C THR A 78 0.00 -7.85 2.00
N ILE A 79 -0.86 -6.83 1.93
CA ILE A 79 -1.73 -6.41 3.01
C ILE A 79 -3.17 -6.38 2.48
N PRO A 80 -4.07 -7.23 3.02
CA PRO A 80 -5.51 -7.11 2.84
C PRO A 80 -6.05 -5.71 3.18
N GLU A 81 -7.02 -5.22 2.40
CA GLU A 81 -7.60 -3.88 2.56
C GLU A 81 -8.17 -3.63 3.97
N ASP A 82 -8.72 -4.67 4.61
CA ASP A 82 -9.30 -4.58 5.96
C ASP A 82 -8.26 -4.33 7.05
N GLN A 83 -6.97 -4.46 6.73
CA GLN A 83 -5.85 -4.18 7.62
C GLN A 83 -5.20 -2.83 7.32
N LEU A 84 -5.53 -2.19 6.19
CA LEU A 84 -5.02 -0.87 5.88
C LEU A 84 -5.81 0.20 6.64
N PRO A 85 -5.14 1.17 7.29
CA PRO A 85 -5.80 2.34 7.86
C PRO A 85 -6.55 3.13 6.79
N ALA A 86 -7.70 3.72 7.14
CA ALA A 86 -8.51 4.53 6.23
C ALA A 86 -7.69 5.68 5.62
N GLU A 87 -6.86 6.34 6.43
CA GLU A 87 -5.97 7.42 6.00
C GLU A 87 -4.96 6.96 4.92
N MET A 88 -4.53 5.69 4.98
CA MET A 88 -3.65 5.12 3.97
C MET A 88 -4.40 4.89 2.66
N LEU A 89 -5.64 4.40 2.72
CA LEU A 89 -6.49 4.20 1.54
C LEU A 89 -6.80 5.54 0.87
N ASP A 90 -7.14 6.56 1.65
CA ASP A 90 -7.38 7.92 1.15
C ASP A 90 -6.12 8.48 0.45
N LEU A 91 -4.94 8.25 1.02
CA LEU A 91 -3.67 8.66 0.42
C LEU A 91 -3.39 7.89 -0.88
N ILE A 92 -3.66 6.57 -0.92
CA ILE A 92 -3.54 5.75 -2.13
C ILE A 92 -4.46 6.26 -3.24
N ASP A 93 -5.67 6.70 -2.91
CA ASP A 93 -6.62 7.26 -3.86
C ASP A 93 -6.21 8.66 -4.34
N ALA A 94 -5.63 9.49 -3.47
CA ALA A 94 -5.20 10.85 -3.77
C ALA A 94 -3.93 10.96 -4.63
N MET A 95 -3.06 9.95 -4.59
CA MET A 95 -1.82 9.86 -5.41
C MET A 95 -2.10 9.55 -6.87
#